data_AF-A0A829D2P1-F1
#
_entry.id   AF-A0A829D2P1-F1
#
_cell.length_a   1.000
_cell.length_b   1.000
_cell.length_c   1.000
_cell.angle_alpha   90.00
_cell.angle_beta   90.00
_cell.angle_gamma   90.00
#
_symmetry.space_group_name_H-M   'P 1'
#
loop_
_entity.id
_entity.type
_entity.pdbx_description
1 polymer ?
#
loop_
_entity_poly.entity_id
_entity_poly.type
_entity_poly.pdbx_seq_one_letter_code
_entity_poly.pdbx_strand_id
1 'polypeptide(L)'
;MSDFDFMRNQYDRSYDFEMIGGLLFQEMSRDLITSWGRSGNTSGGSQLLYRFFYFIEDGLNRTKKTDVVLYRKLSHPVNSSSDYFVNMILESVNGIPVGELKDLKKILKESKDKYLRLKFLDIQVPLILNREEAEKADEKIRKIYGLE
;
A
#
# COMPACT_ATOMS: atom_id res chain seq x y z
N MET A 1 -13.84 12.85 7.36
CA MET A 1 -13.14 13.10 6.09
C MET A 1 -14.16 12.93 5.00
N SER A 2 -14.26 13.90 4.10
CA SER A 2 -15.18 13.80 2.97
C SER A 2 -14.73 12.65 2.07
N ASP A 3 -15.66 11.89 1.50
CA ASP A 3 -15.39 10.80 0.54
C ASP A 3 -14.48 11.25 -0.62
N PHE A 4 -14.37 12.56 -0.86
CA PHE A 4 -13.63 13.14 -1.98
C PHE A 4 -12.24 13.68 -1.62
N ASP A 5 -11.82 13.65 -0.35
CA ASP A 5 -10.55 14.29 0.07
C ASP A 5 -9.32 13.67 -0.62
N PHE A 6 -9.35 12.36 -0.92
CA PHE A 6 -8.28 11.68 -1.65
C PHE A 6 -8.26 12.03 -3.14
N MET A 7 -9.39 12.49 -3.69
CA MET A 7 -9.54 12.93 -5.09
C MET A 7 -9.12 14.38 -5.30
N ARG A 8 -8.62 15.08 -4.28
CA ARG A 8 -8.10 16.46 -4.40
C ARG A 8 -6.58 16.46 -4.25
N ASN A 9 -5.92 17.44 -4.86
CA ASN A 9 -4.52 17.71 -4.55
C ASN A 9 -4.45 18.21 -3.10
N GLN A 10 -3.48 17.69 -2.34
CA GLN A 10 -3.23 18.12 -0.97
C GLN A 10 -1.90 18.88 -0.95
N TYR A 11 -2.00 20.20 -0.77
CA TYR A 11 -0.83 21.06 -0.65
C TYR A 11 -0.33 21.10 0.79
N ASP A 12 0.99 21.18 0.96
CA ASP A 12 1.67 21.32 2.25
C ASP A 12 1.34 20.23 3.29
N ARG A 13 0.92 19.05 2.82
CA ARG A 13 0.63 17.90 3.67
C ARG A 13 1.51 16.72 3.29
N SER A 14 2.15 16.12 4.30
CA SER A 14 2.81 14.84 4.12
C SER A 14 1.78 13.72 3.97
N TYR A 15 2.05 12.79 3.06
CA TYR A 15 1.25 11.58 2.91
C TYR A 15 1.63 10.58 3.99
N ASP A 16 0.62 10.11 4.74
CA ASP A 16 0.81 9.05 5.71
C ASP A 16 1.08 7.73 4.99
N PHE A 17 1.96 6.93 5.57
CA PHE A 17 2.31 5.61 5.05
C PHE A 17 2.49 4.62 6.20
N GLU A 18 2.45 3.33 5.85
CA GLU A 18 2.82 2.24 6.73
C GLU A 18 3.90 1.42 6.04
N MET A 19 4.96 1.08 6.78
CA MET A 19 6.09 0.31 6.26
C MET A 19 6.18 -1.03 6.96
N ILE A 20 6.37 -2.10 6.19
CA ILE A 20 6.73 -3.42 6.72
C ILE A 20 7.73 -4.14 5.83
N GLY A 21 8.86 -4.58 6.40
CA GLY A 21 9.95 -5.20 5.66
C GLY A 21 10.45 -4.36 4.49
N GLY A 22 10.45 -3.03 4.59
CA GLY A 22 10.77 -2.10 3.51
C GLY A 22 9.72 -1.96 2.39
N LEU A 23 8.53 -2.53 2.56
CA LEU A 23 7.39 -2.32 1.68
C LEU A 23 6.56 -1.14 2.19
N LEU A 24 6.41 -0.10 1.39
CA LEU A 24 5.70 1.10 1.81
C LEU A 24 4.31 1.14 1.19
N PHE A 25 3.32 1.19 2.06
CA PHE A 25 1.91 1.27 1.72
C PHE A 25 1.40 2.66 2.03
N GLN A 26 0.65 3.25 1.10
CA GLN A 26 -0.05 4.51 1.35
C GLN A 26 -1.44 4.47 0.73
N GLU A 27 -2.30 5.38 1.18
CA GLU A 27 -3.60 5.59 0.55
C GLU A 27 -3.41 6.15 -0.85
N MET A 28 -4.26 5.70 -1.77
CA MET A 28 -4.34 6.27 -3.10
C MET A 28 -4.80 7.72 -3.01
N SER A 29 -4.12 8.60 -3.75
CA SER A 29 -4.41 10.04 -3.78
C SER A 29 -4.20 10.61 -5.17
N ARG A 30 -4.84 11.76 -5.46
CA ARG A 30 -4.63 12.46 -6.74
C ARG A 30 -3.15 12.77 -6.99
N ASP A 31 -2.40 13.16 -5.96
CA ASP A 31 -0.99 13.51 -6.11
C ASP A 31 -0.14 12.28 -6.44
N LEU A 32 -0.43 11.13 -5.82
CA LEU A 32 0.25 9.87 -6.15
C LEU A 32 0.01 9.49 -7.62
N ILE A 33 -1.25 9.48 -8.06
CA ILE A 33 -1.63 9.16 -9.43
C ILE A 33 -0.96 10.11 -10.43
N THR A 34 -0.96 11.40 -10.13
CA THR A 34 -0.34 12.43 -10.98
C THR A 34 1.17 12.22 -11.08
N SER A 35 1.84 11.89 -9.97
CA SER A 35 3.28 11.62 -9.93
C SER A 35 3.67 10.39 -10.76
N TRP A 36 2.87 9.32 -10.69
CA TRP A 36 3.08 8.11 -11.49
C TRP A 36 2.83 8.32 -12.98
N GLY A 37 1.76 9.04 -13.33
CA GLY A 37 1.49 9.41 -14.72
C GLY A 37 2.64 10.22 -15.34
N ARG A 38 3.25 11.14 -14.59
CA ARG A 38 4.40 11.96 -15.07
C ARG A 38 5.69 11.16 -15.22
N SER A 39 5.92 10.17 -14.37
CA SER A 39 7.16 9.38 -14.36
C SER A 39 7.14 8.19 -15.33
N GLY A 40 6.03 7.95 -16.04
CA GLY A 40 5.88 6.79 -16.91
C GLY A 40 5.79 5.46 -16.15
N ASN A 41 5.76 5.50 -14.81
CA ASN A 41 5.60 4.35 -13.93
C ASN A 41 4.14 3.88 -13.93
N THR A 42 3.71 3.36 -15.07
CA THR A 42 2.37 2.82 -15.29
C THR A 42 2.29 1.32 -14.95
N SER A 43 3.27 0.76 -14.24
CA SER A 43 3.33 -0.67 -13.90
C SER A 43 2.16 -1.13 -13.01
N GLY A 44 1.48 -0.22 -12.29
CA GLY A 44 0.20 -0.48 -11.62
C GLY A 44 -1.00 -0.60 -12.57
N GLY A 45 -0.77 -0.40 -13.87
CA GLY A 45 -1.70 -0.64 -14.96
C GLY A 45 -2.85 0.36 -15.06
N SER A 46 -3.57 0.25 -16.17
CA SER A 46 -4.88 0.85 -16.40
C SER A 46 -5.87 0.57 -15.25
N GLN A 47 -5.69 -0.53 -14.53
CA GLN A 47 -6.53 -0.93 -13.40
C GLN A 47 -6.46 0.05 -12.23
N LEU A 48 -5.26 0.49 -11.85
CA LEU A 48 -5.11 1.41 -10.73
C LEU A 48 -5.70 2.80 -11.05
N LEU A 49 -5.48 3.27 -12.28
CA LEU A 49 -6.11 4.50 -12.79
C LEU A 49 -7.64 4.35 -12.85
N TYR A 50 -8.13 3.24 -13.37
CA TYR A 50 -9.56 2.94 -13.42
C TYR A 50 -10.17 2.99 -12.01
N ARG A 51 -9.57 2.27 -11.06
CA ARG A 51 -10.05 2.25 -9.67
C ARG A 51 -10.05 3.62 -9.02
N PHE A 52 -9.09 4.48 -9.34
CA PHE A 52 -9.09 5.86 -8.86
C PHE A 52 -10.24 6.70 -9.48
N PHE A 53 -10.37 6.69 -10.80
CA PHE A 53 -11.33 7.54 -11.51
C PHE A 53 -12.78 7.12 -11.28
N TYR A 54 -13.03 5.81 -11.21
CA TYR A 54 -14.37 5.23 -11.07
C TYR A 54 -14.71 4.83 -9.63
N PHE A 55 -13.88 5.16 -8.64
CA PHE A 55 -14.05 4.70 -7.24
C PHE A 55 -15.46 4.93 -6.68
N ILE A 56 -16.02 6.11 -6.93
CA ILE A 56 -17.34 6.51 -6.43
C ILE A 56 -18.45 6.02 -7.36
N GLU A 57 -18.22 6.07 -8.67
CA GLU A 57 -19.18 5.63 -9.68
C GLU A 57 -19.48 4.13 -9.56
N ASP A 58 -18.46 3.32 -9.28
CA ASP A 58 -18.57 1.88 -9.00
C ASP A 58 -19.04 1.59 -7.56
N GLY A 59 -19.26 2.62 -6.74
CA GLY A 59 -19.76 2.52 -5.37
C GLY A 59 -18.78 1.90 -4.37
N LEU A 60 -17.47 1.89 -4.66
CA LEU A 60 -16.44 1.35 -3.76
C LEU A 60 -16.36 2.12 -2.45
N ASN A 61 -16.70 3.41 -2.47
CA ASN A 61 -16.78 4.29 -1.29
C ASN A 61 -17.78 3.79 -0.22
N ARG A 62 -18.70 2.90 -0.57
CA ARG A 62 -19.66 2.29 0.37
C ARG A 62 -19.01 1.29 1.33
N THR A 63 -17.86 0.73 0.94
CA THR A 63 -17.18 -0.36 1.68
C THR A 63 -15.77 0.00 2.10
N LYS A 64 -15.12 0.90 1.35
CA LYS A 64 -13.75 1.35 1.59
C LYS A 64 -13.72 2.86 1.51
N LYS A 65 -12.81 3.48 2.26
CA LYS A 65 -12.61 4.92 2.18
C LYS A 65 -11.72 5.28 0.99
N THR A 66 -10.70 4.46 0.74
CA THR A 66 -9.77 4.58 -0.38
C THR A 66 -8.97 3.29 -0.52
N ASP A 67 -8.36 3.06 -1.67
CA ASP A 67 -7.46 1.93 -1.86
C ASP A 67 -6.10 2.18 -1.22
N VAL A 68 -5.54 1.14 -0.60
CA VAL A 68 -4.16 1.15 -0.07
C VAL A 68 -3.25 0.47 -1.08
N VAL A 69 -2.15 1.11 -1.44
CA VAL A 69 -1.27 0.67 -2.54
C VAL A 69 0.14 0.48 -2.04
N LEU A 70 0.81 -0.61 -2.47
CA LEU A 70 2.25 -0.77 -2.31
C LEU A 70 2.96 0.18 -3.28
N TYR A 71 3.19 1.42 -2.87
CA TYR A 71 3.64 2.45 -3.80
C TYR A 71 5.15 2.45 -4.01
N ARG A 72 5.91 1.88 -3.07
CA ARG A 72 7.36 1.84 -3.13
C ARG A 72 7.92 0.66 -2.36
N LYS A 73 9.04 0.14 -2.87
CA LYS A 73 9.90 -0.82 -2.18
C LYS A 73 11.25 -0.17 -1.84
N LEU A 74 11.71 -0.35 -0.62
CA LEU A 74 13.08 -0.10 -0.19
C LEU A 74 13.83 -1.42 -0.21
N SER A 75 14.66 -1.62 -1.23
CA SER A 75 15.29 -2.92 -1.50
C SER A 75 16.09 -3.45 -0.32
N HIS A 76 15.74 -4.66 0.12
CA HIS A 76 16.41 -5.39 1.18
C HIS A 76 16.23 -6.89 0.94
N PRO A 77 17.16 -7.78 1.38
CA PRO A 77 17.01 -9.22 1.16
C PRO A 77 15.65 -9.81 1.58
N VAL A 78 15.06 -9.27 2.67
CA VAL A 78 13.74 -9.68 3.20
C VAL A 78 12.58 -9.48 2.22
N ASN A 79 12.72 -8.56 1.24
CA ASN A 79 11.70 -8.22 0.25
C ASN A 79 12.13 -8.50 -1.19
N SER A 80 13.12 -9.37 -1.37
CA SER A 80 13.66 -9.72 -2.69
C SER A 80 12.62 -10.29 -3.67
N SER A 81 11.57 -10.95 -3.17
CA SER A 81 10.50 -11.54 -4.01
C SER A 81 9.29 -10.63 -4.23
N SER A 82 9.36 -9.35 -3.85
CA SER A 82 8.18 -8.47 -3.83
C SER A 82 8.06 -7.52 -5.02
N ASP A 83 9.00 -7.54 -5.97
CA ASP A 83 9.03 -6.60 -7.11
C ASP A 83 7.73 -6.64 -7.93
N TYR A 84 7.18 -7.82 -8.13
CA TYR A 84 5.93 -8.02 -8.86
C TYR A 84 4.74 -7.26 -8.26
N PHE A 85 4.74 -7.02 -6.95
CA PHE A 85 3.60 -6.44 -6.23
C PHE A 85 3.65 -4.91 -6.13
N VAL A 86 4.73 -4.28 -6.60
CA VAL A 86 4.86 -2.83 -6.54
C VAL A 86 3.83 -2.18 -7.47
N ASN A 87 3.21 -1.12 -6.98
CA ASN A 87 2.09 -0.40 -7.58
C ASN A 87 0.77 -1.20 -7.63
N MET A 88 0.63 -2.26 -6.84
CA MET A 88 -0.63 -3.00 -6.70
C MET A 88 -1.42 -2.61 -5.45
N ILE A 89 -2.74 -2.79 -5.52
CA ILE A 89 -3.68 -2.49 -4.43
C ILE A 89 -3.72 -3.66 -3.45
N LEU A 90 -3.51 -3.37 -2.18
CA LEU A 90 -3.63 -4.32 -1.08
C LEU A 90 -5.12 -4.55 -0.78
N GLU A 91 -5.57 -5.78 -0.95
CA GLU A 91 -6.96 -6.17 -0.69
C GLU A 91 -7.16 -6.58 0.77
N SER A 92 -6.29 -7.44 1.29
CA SER A 92 -6.37 -7.95 2.65
C SER A 92 -5.01 -8.40 3.19
N VAL A 93 -4.90 -8.47 4.52
CA VAL A 93 -3.76 -9.08 5.22
C VAL A 93 -4.30 -10.19 6.12
N ASN A 94 -3.78 -11.41 5.93
CA ASN A 94 -4.26 -12.61 6.62
C ASN A 94 -5.78 -12.85 6.50
N GLY A 95 -6.38 -12.40 5.39
CA GLY A 95 -7.81 -12.49 5.13
C GLY A 95 -8.66 -11.38 5.75
N ILE A 96 -8.05 -10.47 6.52
CA ILE A 96 -8.72 -9.28 7.06
C ILE A 96 -8.69 -8.17 6.00
N PRO A 97 -9.86 -7.66 5.53
CA PRO A 97 -9.91 -6.63 4.51
C PRO A 97 -9.20 -5.34 4.92
N VAL A 98 -8.57 -4.67 3.94
CA VAL A 98 -7.98 -3.34 4.10
C VAL A 98 -8.82 -2.33 3.29
N GLY A 99 -9.51 -1.43 3.99
CA GLY A 99 -10.37 -0.40 3.40
C GLY A 99 -9.86 1.04 3.57
N GLU A 100 -8.88 1.24 4.46
CA GLU A 100 -8.07 2.44 4.61
C GLU A 100 -6.69 2.09 5.21
N LEU A 101 -5.74 3.04 5.19
CA LEU A 101 -4.39 2.79 5.74
C LEU A 101 -4.43 2.47 7.24
N LYS A 102 -5.40 3.05 7.97
CA LYS A 102 -5.60 2.78 9.39
C LYS A 102 -5.92 1.30 9.66
N ASP A 103 -6.63 0.63 8.76
CA ASP A 103 -6.91 -0.81 8.89
C ASP A 103 -5.63 -1.61 8.81
N LEU A 104 -4.75 -1.29 7.84
CA LEU A 104 -3.45 -1.95 7.72
C LEU A 104 -2.63 -1.77 8.99
N LYS A 105 -2.51 -0.52 9.50
CA LYS A 105 -1.81 -0.23 10.76
C LYS A 105 -2.35 -1.05 11.92
N LYS A 106 -3.69 -1.16 12.01
CA LYS A 106 -4.35 -1.96 13.05
C LYS A 106 -4.05 -3.44 12.89
N ILE A 107 -4.17 -4.01 11.70
CA ILE A 107 -3.90 -5.43 11.43
C ILE A 107 -2.45 -5.77 11.76
N LEU A 108 -1.48 -4.95 11.33
CA LEU A 108 -0.07 -5.17 11.62
C LEU A 108 0.26 -5.05 13.11
N LYS A 109 -0.45 -4.19 13.85
CA LYS A 109 -0.29 -4.06 15.30
C LYS A 109 -0.91 -5.22 16.08
N GLU A 110 -2.11 -5.66 15.69
CA GLU A 110 -2.90 -6.63 16.45
C GLU A 110 -2.62 -8.09 16.08
N SER A 111 -2.19 -8.34 14.84
CA SER A 111 -1.81 -9.69 14.42
C SER A 111 -0.72 -10.23 15.33
N LYS A 112 -0.70 -11.55 15.54
CA LYS A 112 0.38 -12.30 16.21
C LYS A 112 0.89 -13.44 15.34
N ASP A 113 0.46 -13.49 14.09
CA ASP A 113 0.82 -14.55 13.17
C ASP A 113 2.29 -14.45 12.80
N LYS A 114 2.94 -15.61 12.71
CA LYS A 114 4.34 -15.71 12.23
C LYS A 114 4.48 -15.20 10.80
N TYR A 115 3.46 -15.44 9.98
CA TYR A 115 3.45 -15.06 8.58
C TYR A 115 2.35 -14.06 8.29
N LEU A 116 2.69 -13.05 7.51
CA LEU A 116 1.75 -12.09 6.96
C LEU A 116 1.49 -12.46 5.50
N ARG A 117 0.22 -12.68 5.17
CA ARG A 117 -0.27 -13.00 3.84
C ARG A 117 -0.90 -11.75 3.26
N LEU A 118 -0.15 -11.03 2.45
CA LEU A 118 -0.58 -9.80 1.80
C LEU A 118 -1.22 -10.18 0.47
N LYS A 119 -2.56 -10.12 0.42
CA LYS A 119 -3.35 -10.40 -0.77
C LYS A 119 -3.55 -9.10 -1.53
N PHE A 120 -3.18 -9.12 -2.81
CA PHE A 120 -3.38 -8.01 -3.71
C PHE A 120 -4.60 -8.26 -4.60
N LEU A 121 -5.26 -7.16 -4.98
CA LEU A 121 -6.45 -7.20 -5.81
C LEU A 121 -6.19 -7.94 -7.13
N ASP A 122 -7.08 -8.87 -7.48
CA ASP A 122 -7.02 -9.69 -8.71
C ASP A 122 -5.75 -10.54 -8.88
N ILE A 123 -4.89 -10.60 -7.86
CA ILE A 123 -3.70 -11.45 -7.84
C ILE A 123 -4.00 -12.72 -7.07
N GLN A 124 -3.94 -13.88 -7.71
CA GLN A 124 -4.25 -15.17 -7.07
C GLN A 124 -3.29 -15.50 -5.91
N VAL A 125 -1.99 -15.33 -6.13
CA VAL A 125 -0.95 -15.70 -5.17
C VAL A 125 -0.60 -14.52 -4.26
N PRO A 126 -0.77 -14.63 -2.93
CA PRO A 126 -0.41 -13.55 -2.01
C PRO A 126 1.12 -13.45 -1.85
N LEU A 127 1.58 -12.27 -1.46
CA LEU A 127 2.94 -12.09 -0.95
C LEU A 127 2.99 -12.58 0.51
N ILE A 128 3.95 -13.44 0.81
CA ILE A 128 4.15 -13.99 2.15
C ILE A 128 5.39 -13.36 2.77
N LEU A 129 5.25 -12.80 3.97
CA LEU A 129 6.36 -12.27 4.76
C LEU A 129 6.48 -13.00 6.08
N ASN A 130 7.70 -13.33 6.50
CA ASN A 130 7.97 -13.67 7.89
C ASN A 130 7.98 -12.36 8.70
N ARG A 131 7.08 -12.26 9.67
CA ARG A 131 6.89 -11.01 10.43
C ARG A 131 8.13 -10.61 11.22
N GLU A 132 8.73 -11.55 11.95
CA GLU A 132 9.88 -11.27 12.81
C GLU A 132 11.08 -10.80 11.98
N GLU A 133 11.27 -11.39 10.80
CA GLU A 133 12.32 -10.97 9.86
C GLU A 133 12.03 -9.60 9.26
N ALA A 134 10.78 -9.30 8.91
CA ALA A 134 10.35 -8.01 8.37
C ALA A 134 10.56 -6.89 9.40
N GLU A 135 10.12 -7.08 10.64
CA GLU A 135 10.27 -6.10 11.72
C GLU A 135 11.74 -5.84 12.07
N LYS A 136 12.57 -6.89 12.15
CA LYS A 136 14.03 -6.74 12.35
C LYS A 136 14.72 -6.04 11.18
N ALA A 137 14.22 -6.23 9.97
CA ALA A 137 14.74 -5.55 8.79
C ALA A 137 14.34 -4.07 8.75
N ASP A 138 13.16 -3.71 9.24
CA ASP A 138 12.68 -2.32 9.19
C ASP A 138 13.60 -1.34 9.92
N GLU A 139 14.15 -1.70 11.07
CA GLU A 139 15.15 -0.87 11.76
C GLU A 139 16.39 -0.61 10.89
N LYS A 140 16.88 -1.65 10.20
CA LYS A 140 18.05 -1.55 9.32
C LYS A 140 17.74 -0.73 8.08
N ILE A 141 16.57 -0.96 7.49
CA ILE A 141 16.11 -0.27 6.28
C ILE A 141 15.94 1.23 6.58
N ARG A 142 15.33 1.61 7.71
CA ARG A 142 15.20 3.01 8.11
C ARG A 142 16.56 3.73 8.16
N LYS A 143 17.58 3.08 8.72
CA LYS A 143 18.95 3.62 8.76
C LYS A 143 19.58 3.74 7.37
N ILE A 144 19.50 2.70 6.55
CA ILE A 144 20.09 2.68 5.20
C ILE A 144 19.51 3.78 4.31
N TYR A 145 18.21 4.04 4.45
CA TYR A 145 17.48 4.98 3.60
C TYR A 145 17.19 6.34 4.26
N GLY A 146 17.71 6.60 5.47
CA GLY A 146 17.60 7.89 6.15
C GLY A 146 16.19 8.29 6.60
N LEU A 147 15.41 7.32 7.11
CA LEU A 147 14.03 7.50 7.61
C LEU A 147 13.96 7.61 9.14
N GLU A 148 14.98 8.19 9.78
CA GLU A 148 15.05 8.41 11.23
C GLU A 148 14.19 9.59 11.70
#